data_AF-A0A358N545-F1
#
_entry.id   AF-A0A358N545-F1
#
_cell.length_a   1.000
_cell.length_b   1.000
_cell.length_c   1.000
_cell.angle_alpha   90.00
_cell.angle_beta   90.00
_cell.angle_gamma   90.00
#
_symmetry.space_group_name_H-M   'P 1'
#
loop_
_entity.id
_entity.type
_entity.pdbx_description
1 polymer ?
#
loop_
_entity_poly.entity_id
_entity_poly.type
_entity_poly.pdbx_seq_one_letter_code
_entity_poly.pdbx_strand_id
1 'polypeptide(L)' 'MTEATLSITNPDEILTLFGPRDQHLRKLRRLFDVRITQRDGRIRISVEGEADVQRATRALAKLRRLSRQQGDL' A
#
# COMPACT_ATOMS: atom_id res chain seq x y z
N MET A 1 -8.63 11.92 -11.95
CA MET A 1 -7.90 10.67 -11.66
C MET A 1 -6.70 11.05 -10.81
N THR A 2 -6.61 10.52 -9.59
CA THR A 2 -5.54 10.89 -8.66
C THR A 2 -4.71 9.66 -8.36
N GLU A 3 -3.39 9.78 -8.47
CA GLU A 3 -2.45 8.67 -8.31
C GLU A 3 -1.32 9.01 -7.34
N ALA A 4 -0.92 8.01 -6.56
CA ALA A 4 0.20 8.08 -5.65
C ALA A 4 1.14 6.92 -5.95
N THR A 5 2.44 7.20 -6.05
CA THR A 5 3.47 6.17 -6.24
C THR A 5 4.34 6.11 -5.01
N LEU A 6 4.50 4.92 -4.45
CA LEU A 6 5.42 4.63 -3.36
C LEU A 6 6.54 3.72 -3.88
N SER A 7 7.76 4.24 -3.85
CA SER A 7 8.96 3.45 -4.16
C SER A 7 9.40 2.72 -2.88
N ILE A 8 9.49 1.39 -2.95
CA ILE A 8 10.05 0.58 -1.88
C ILE A 8 11.36 -0.03 -2.39
N THR A 9 12.45 0.28 -1.70
CA THR A 9 13.80 -0.13 -2.10
C THR A 9 14.14 -1.55 -1.65
N ASN A 10 13.45 -2.07 -0.63
CA ASN A 10 13.68 -3.40 -0.08
C ASN A 10 12.55 -4.37 -0.49
N PRO A 11 12.81 -5.42 -1.29
CA PRO A 11 11.79 -6.39 -1.69
C PRO A 11 11.20 -7.19 -0.50
N ASP A 12 11.96 -7.43 0.57
CA ASP A 12 11.44 -8.13 1.76
C ASP A 12 10.44 -7.26 2.52
N GLU A 13 10.66 -5.93 2.56
CA GLU A 13 9.70 -4.98 3.12
C GLU A 13 8.37 -5.01 2.34
N ILE A 14 8.40 -5.28 1.02
CA ILE A 14 7.19 -5.41 0.20
C ILE A 14 6.39 -6.66 0.59
N LEU A 15 7.08 -7.80 0.77
CA LEU A 15 6.43 -9.06 1.15
C LEU A 15 5.74 -8.95 2.51
N THR A 16 6.41 -8.34 3.48
CA THR A 16 5.83 -8.09 4.82
C THR A 16 4.67 -7.10 4.74
N LEU A 17 4.78 -6.05 3.91
CA LEU A 17 3.74 -5.04 3.74
C LEU A 17 2.45 -5.64 3.15
N PHE A 18 2.60 -6.48 2.12
CA PHE A 18 1.47 -7.16 1.48
C PHE A 18 0.86 -8.23 2.39
N GLY A 19 1.71 -8.82 3.23
CA GLY A 19 1.33 -9.94 4.08
C GLY A 19 1.09 -11.20 3.25
N PRO A 20 0.81 -12.33 3.92
CA PRO A 20 0.58 -13.59 3.24
C PRO A 20 -0.60 -13.47 2.26
N ARG A 21 -0.34 -13.85 0.99
CA ARG A 21 -1.31 -13.77 -0.11
C ARG A 21 -1.93 -12.38 -0.32
N ASP A 22 -1.14 -11.32 -0.16
CA ASP A 22 -1.57 -9.93 -0.33
C ASP A 22 -2.78 -9.55 0.55
N GLN A 23 -2.95 -10.20 1.70
CA GLN A 23 -4.11 -10.00 2.55
C GLN A 23 -4.27 -8.53 2.99
N HIS A 24 -3.15 -7.84 3.25
CA HIS A 24 -3.18 -6.45 3.69
C HIS A 24 -3.59 -5.54 2.53
N LEU A 25 -3.07 -5.82 1.34
CA LEU A 25 -3.41 -5.10 0.12
C LEU A 25 -4.90 -5.26 -0.21
N ARG A 26 -5.44 -6.48 -0.10
CA ARG A 26 -6.88 -6.75 -0.31
C ARG A 26 -7.76 -5.99 0.67
N LYS A 27 -7.36 -5.90 1.95
CA LYS A 27 -8.09 -5.11 2.95
C LYS A 27 -8.05 -3.61 2.62
N LEU A 28 -6.88 -3.07 2.27
CA LEU A 28 -6.71 -1.67 1.84
C LEU A 28 -7.57 -1.35 0.61
N ARG A 29 -7.54 -2.19 -0.42
CA ARG A 29 -8.34 -2.02 -1.64
C ARG A 29 -9.84 -1.93 -1.32
N ARG A 30 -10.34 -2.80 -0.43
CA ARG A 30 -11.75 -2.82 -0.01
C ARG A 30 -12.14 -1.65 0.89
N LEU A 31 -11.24 -1.20 1.77
CA LEU A 31 -11.52 -0.15 2.76
C LEU A 31 -11.55 1.24 2.15
N PHE A 32 -10.69 1.50 1.16
CA PHE A 32 -10.53 2.82 0.57
C PHE A 32 -11.04 2.91 -0.87
N ASP A 33 -11.59 1.81 -1.41
CA ASP A 33 -12.02 1.68 -2.80
C ASP A 33 -10.95 2.15 -3.80
N VAL A 34 -9.71 1.71 -3.56
CA VAL A 34 -8.53 2.12 -4.33
C VAL A 34 -7.97 0.97 -5.14
N ARG A 35 -7.44 1.29 -6.32
CA ARG A 35 -6.69 0.35 -7.15
C ARG A 35 -5.23 0.40 -6.78
N ILE A 36 -4.69 -0.70 -6.27
CA ILE A 36 -3.27 -0.81 -5.90
C ILE A 36 -2.60 -1.76 -6.88
N THR A 37 -1.52 -1.33 -7.53
CA THR A 37 -0.70 -2.17 -8.41
C THR A 37 0.73 -2.16 -7.91
N GLN A 38 1.42 -3.30 -8.06
CA GLN A 38 2.85 -3.39 -7.81
C GLN A 38 3.54 -3.70 -9.13
N ARG A 39 4.60 -2.94 -9.42
CA ARG A 39 5.44 -3.15 -10.61
C ARG A 39 6.85 -2.69 -10.29
N ASP A 40 7.84 -3.55 -10.52
CA ASP A 40 9.27 -3.23 -10.38
C ASP A 40 9.64 -2.65 -8.99
N GLY A 41 9.07 -3.19 -7.91
CA GLY A 41 9.31 -2.70 -6.54
C GLY A 41 8.62 -1.36 -6.22
N ARG A 42 7.81 -0.84 -7.14
CA ARG A 42 6.99 0.35 -6.94
C ARG A 42 5.54 -0.05 -6.74
N ILE A 43 4.93 0.52 -5.70
CA ILE A 43 3.49 0.41 -5.47
C ILE A 43 2.84 1.66 -6.04
N ARG A 44 1.90 1.48 -6.95
CA ARG A 44 1.09 2.57 -7.51
C ARG A 44 -0.33 2.42 -6.99
N ILE A 45 -0.87 3.50 -6.44
CA ILE A 45 -2.23 3.59 -5.95
C ILE A 45 -2.95 4.56 -6.86
N SER A 46 -4.08 4.14 -7.41
CA SER A 46 -4.95 4.95 -8.26
C SER A 46 -6.35 4.94 -7.70
N VAL A 47 -7.00 6.11 -7.69
CA VAL A 47 -8.38 6.27 -7.21
C VAL A 47 -9.23 6.91 -8.29
N GLU A 48 -10.42 6.37 -8.50
CA GLU A 48 -11.41 6.92 -9.41
C GLU A 48 -12.17 8.05 -8.70
N GLY A 49 -11.62 9.26 -8.74
CA GLY A 49 -12.27 10.48 -8.27
C GLY A 49 -11.36 11.43 -7.49
N GLU A 50 -11.98 12.45 -6.90
CA GLU A 50 -11.34 13.38 -5.96
C GLU A 50 -11.33 12.82 -4.52
N ALA A 51 -12.03 11.70 -4.29
CA ALA A 51 -12.08 11.03 -3.01
C ALA A 51 -10.70 10.47 -2.62
N ASP A 52 -10.18 11.03 -1.53
CA ASP A 52 -9.39 10.35 -0.50
C ASP A 52 -8.05 9.69 -0.87
N VAL A 53 -7.38 10.12 -1.95
CA VAL A 53 -5.94 9.79 -2.13
C VAL A 53 -5.10 10.15 -0.90
N GLN A 54 -5.43 11.24 -0.21
CA GLN A 54 -4.75 11.57 1.04
C GLN A 54 -5.04 10.55 2.15
N ARG A 55 -6.28 10.06 2.29
CA ARG A 55 -6.62 9.02 3.27
C ARG A 55 -5.95 7.69 2.93
N ALA A 56 -5.97 7.27 1.66
CA ALA A 56 -5.29 6.07 1.19
C ALA A 56 -3.77 6.17 1.40
N THR A 57 -3.18 7.34 1.13
CA THR A 57 -1.75 7.59 1.38
C THR A 57 -1.43 7.55 2.87
N ARG A 58 -2.24 8.18 3.73
CA ARG A 58 -2.06 8.12 5.20
C ARG A 58 -2.21 6.69 5.73
N ALA A 59 -3.18 5.93 5.21
CA ALA A 59 -3.39 4.54 5.58
C ALA A 59 -2.20 3.67 5.15
N LEU A 60 -1.71 3.83 3.92
CA LEU A 60 -0.53 3.11 3.44
C LEU A 60 0.72 3.48 4.26
N ALA A 61 0.92 4.76 4.61
CA ALA A 61 2.02 5.18 5.45
C ALA A 61 1.96 4.55 6.85
N LYS A 62 0.75 4.46 7.45
CA LYS A 62 0.54 3.79 8.72
C LYS A 62 0.78 2.28 8.60
N LEU A 63 0.36 1.67 7.51
CA LEU A 63 0.55 0.24 7.25
C LEU A 63 2.02 -0.10 7.00
N ARG A 64 2.77 0.79 6.34
CA ARG A 64 4.24 0.71 6.22
C ARG A 64 4.91 0.79 7.59
N ARG A 65 4.46 1.72 8.45
CA ARG A 65 5.00 1.83 9.82
C ARG A 65 4.73 0.56 10.63
N LEU A 66 3.52 0.01 10.55
CA LEU A 66 3.15 -1.24 11.22
C LEU A 66 3.92 -2.44 10.65
N SER A 67 4.08 -2.52 9.33
CA SER A 67 4.85 -3.56 8.67
C SER A 67 6.33 -3.53 9.06
N ARG A 68 6.91 -2.34 9.23
CA ARG A 68 8.28 -2.19 9.76
C ARG A 68 8.38 -2.64 11.22
N GLN A 69 7.37 -2.33 12.03
CA GLN A 69 7.31 -2.75 13.43
C GLN A 69 7.05 -4.26 13.61
N GLN A 70 6.39 -4.90 12.64
CA GLN A 70 6.12 -6.35 12.65
C GLN A 70 7.16 -7.18 11.86
N GLY A 71 8.06 -6.52 11.13
CA GLY A 71 9.15 -7.17 10.39
C GLY A 71 10.42 -7.42 11.22
N ASP A 72 10.49 -6.88 12.44
CA ASP A 72 11.47 -7.26 13.46
C ASP A 72 10.89 -8.42 14.29
N LEU A 73 10.92 -9.64 13.76
CA LEU A 73 10.74 -10.89 14.52
C LEU A 73 11.62 -11.98 13.91
#